data_AF-A0A410QGE2-F1
#
_entry.id   AF-A0A410QGE2-F1
#
_cell.length_a   1.000
_cell.length_b   1.000
_cell.length_c   1.000
_cell.angle_alpha   90.00
_cell.angle_beta   90.00
_cell.angle_gamma   90.00
#
_symmetry.space_group_name_H-M   'P 1'
#
loop_
_entity.id
_entity.type
_entity.pdbx_description
1 polymer ?
#
loop_
_entity_poly.entity_id
_entity_poly.type
_entity_poly.pdbx_seq_one_letter_code
_entity_poly.pdbx_strand_id
1 'polypeptide(L)'
;MTVITLIMGVIGILLFMFIACSFKRLLLDNESGFLHLLMSLMFICWLPIPFAIYIKMKEYDFLMIGTIFGVLSLLLFIFTMLLQAGHLSYSAKVQGTDKILWENRDEWMLNGLLGGLVELTAGFLKGIWAIFLTICFKLNEQTIFFMIGIVYCILTLFYLNMLFNSSINKKPKFLKYLKLNTVVMNLENVVWFAVLLIWLVK
;
A
#
# COMPACT_ATOMS: atom_id res chain seq x y z
N MET A 1 4.13 23.23 2.61
CA MET A 1 3.56 21.88 2.50
C MET A 1 4.55 20.89 1.89
N THR A 2 5.11 21.18 0.71
CA THR A 2 6.09 20.30 0.02
C THR A 2 7.28 19.88 0.90
N VAL A 3 7.92 20.79 1.63
CA VAL A 3 9.06 20.46 2.52
C VAL A 3 8.66 19.43 3.59
N ILE A 4 7.53 19.64 4.26
CA ILE A 4 7.02 18.71 5.27
C ILE A 4 6.70 17.35 4.64
N THR A 5 6.03 17.35 3.48
CA THR A 5 5.75 16.11 2.72
C THR A 5 7.03 15.37 2.34
N LEU A 6 8.10 16.07 1.95
CA LEU A 6 9.39 15.45 1.62
C LEU A 6 10.04 14.83 2.85
N ILE A 7 10.07 15.54 3.98
CA ILE A 7 10.60 15.02 5.25
C ILE A 7 9.84 13.76 5.67
N MET A 8 8.51 13.84 5.73
CA MET A 8 7.65 12.69 6.07
C MET A 8 7.86 11.56 5.06
N GLY A 9 7.91 11.87 3.77
CA GLY A 9 8.15 10.90 2.71
C GLY A 9 9.44 10.10 2.90
N VAL A 10 10.54 10.79 3.20
CA VAL A 10 11.84 10.18 3.49
C VAL A 10 11.78 9.33 4.77
N ILE A 11 11.11 9.80 5.82
CA ILE A 11 10.90 9.00 7.05
C ILE A 11 10.18 7.69 6.71
N GLY A 12 9.16 7.72 5.85
CA GLY A 12 8.47 6.52 5.38
C GLY A 12 9.40 5.53 4.66
N ILE A 13 10.30 6.03 3.78
CA ILE A 13 11.30 5.19 3.11
C ILE A 13 12.28 4.57 4.13
N LEU A 14 12.74 5.35 5.11
CA LEU A 14 13.63 4.85 6.16
C LEU A 14 12.95 3.79 7.04
N LEU A 15 11.67 3.96 7.36
CA LEU A 15 10.86 2.95 8.06
C LEU A 15 10.79 1.66 7.25
N PHE A 16 10.57 1.72 5.93
CA PHE A 16 10.59 0.53 5.09
C PHE A 16 11.95 -0.18 5.14
N MET A 17 13.05 0.56 5.03
CA MET A 17 14.40 -0.02 5.11
C MET A 17 14.63 -0.70 6.45
N PHE A 18 14.21 -0.07 7.55
CA PHE A 18 14.25 -0.68 8.88
C PHE A 18 13.44 -1.97 8.94
N ILE A 19 12.20 -1.97 8.45
CA ILE A 19 11.34 -3.16 8.38
C ILE A 19 12.02 -4.26 7.56
N ALA A 20 12.51 -3.96 6.36
CA ALA A 20 13.15 -4.94 5.48
C ALA A 20 14.39 -5.59 6.13
N CYS A 21 15.23 -4.79 6.81
CA CYS A 21 16.42 -5.29 7.51
C CYS A 21 16.08 -6.08 8.78
N SER A 22 14.99 -5.75 9.47
CA SER A 22 14.59 -6.38 10.74
C SER A 22 13.56 -7.50 10.56
N PHE A 23 12.97 -7.66 9.37
CA PHE A 23 11.83 -8.54 9.09
C PHE A 23 12.02 -9.96 9.60
N LYS A 24 13.13 -10.61 9.20
CA LYS A 24 13.41 -12.00 9.59
C LYS A 24 13.54 -12.14 11.12
N ARG A 25 14.18 -11.18 11.77
CA ARG A 25 14.40 -11.20 13.22
C ARG A 25 13.08 -11.02 13.97
N LEU A 26 12.32 -9.99 13.61
CA LEU A 26 11.03 -9.71 14.24
C LEU A 26 10.04 -10.86 14.08
N LEU A 27 10.04 -11.55 12.93
CA LEU A 27 9.21 -12.75 12.75
C LEU A 27 9.63 -13.91 13.67
N LEU A 28 10.93 -14.13 13.87
CA LEU A 28 11.42 -15.19 14.76
C LEU A 28 11.10 -14.90 16.24
N ASP A 29 11.06 -13.62 16.60
CA ASP A 29 10.75 -13.17 17.96
C ASP A 29 9.23 -13.03 18.21
N ASN A 30 8.37 -13.49 17.29
CA ASN A 30 6.90 -13.35 17.32
C ASN A 30 6.38 -11.89 17.37
N GLU A 31 7.18 -10.94 16.88
CA GLU A 31 6.88 -9.49 16.85
C GLU A 31 6.14 -9.07 15.57
N SER A 32 5.24 -9.93 15.06
CA SER A 32 4.46 -9.64 13.85
C SER A 32 3.52 -8.44 14.03
N GLY A 33 2.98 -8.24 15.24
CA GLY A 33 2.18 -7.06 15.55
C GLY A 33 2.98 -5.76 15.43
N PHE A 34 4.23 -5.76 15.89
CA PHE A 34 5.12 -4.61 15.76
C PHE A 34 5.48 -4.31 14.30
N LEU A 35 5.70 -5.35 13.48
CA LEU A 35 5.91 -5.17 12.03
C LEU A 35 4.76 -4.41 11.36
N HIS A 36 3.51 -4.79 11.64
CA HIS A 36 2.34 -4.12 11.08
C HIS A 36 2.16 -2.70 11.61
N LEU A 37 2.49 -2.45 12.88
CA LEU A 37 2.51 -1.10 13.43
C LEU A 37 3.50 -0.21 12.67
N LEU A 38 4.72 -0.68 12.41
CA LEU A 38 5.71 0.06 11.63
C LEU A 38 5.24 0.32 10.19
N MET A 39 4.60 -0.67 9.55
CA MET A 39 4.00 -0.48 8.22
C MET A 39 2.90 0.59 8.24
N SER A 40 2.05 0.63 9.28
CA SER A 40 1.04 1.68 9.41
C SER A 40 1.66 3.08 9.53
N LEU A 41 2.74 3.22 10.32
CA LEU A 41 3.47 4.49 10.47
C LEU A 41 4.13 4.93 9.15
N MET A 42 4.66 3.97 8.39
CA MET A 42 5.18 4.21 7.04
C MET A 42 4.10 4.79 6.12
N PHE A 43 2.89 4.22 6.09
CA PHE A 43 1.79 4.76 5.28
C PHE A 43 1.27 6.11 5.78
N ILE A 44 1.24 6.34 7.10
CA ILE A 44 0.93 7.66 7.69
C ILE A 44 1.91 8.72 7.16
N CYS A 45 3.20 8.38 7.09
CA CYS A 45 4.23 9.27 6.57
C CYS A 45 4.03 9.64 5.08
N TRP A 46 3.39 8.77 4.30
CA TRP A 46 3.08 9.03 2.90
C TRP A 46 1.73 9.71 2.66
N LEU A 47 0.85 9.78 3.67
CA LEU A 47 -0.47 10.41 3.58
C LEU A 47 -0.46 11.86 3.05
N PRO A 48 0.56 12.71 3.33
CA PRO A 48 0.62 14.06 2.79
C PRO A 48 0.97 14.13 1.28
N ILE A 49 1.44 13.03 0.67
CA ILE A 49 1.94 13.02 -0.72
C ILE A 49 0.83 13.34 -1.74
N PRO A 50 -0.35 12.66 -1.74
CA PRO A 50 -1.45 13.00 -2.66
C PRO A 50 -1.78 14.49 -2.69
N PHE A 51 -1.90 15.11 -1.52
CA PHE A 51 -2.24 16.53 -1.41
C PHE A 51 -1.13 17.45 -1.92
N ALA A 52 0.13 17.14 -1.62
CA ALA A 52 1.25 17.95 -2.10
C ALA A 52 1.36 17.91 -3.63
N ILE A 53 1.09 16.76 -4.25
CA ILE A 53 1.09 16.64 -5.71
C ILE A 53 -0.06 17.44 -6.32
N TYR A 54 -1.28 17.33 -5.78
CA TYR A 54 -2.41 18.12 -6.25
C TYR A 54 -2.13 19.63 -6.20
N ILE A 55 -1.57 20.12 -5.10
CA ILE A 55 -1.22 21.55 -4.96
C ILE A 55 -0.17 21.97 -5.99
N LYS A 56 0.80 21.11 -6.29
CA LYS A 56 1.85 21.39 -7.28
C LYS A 56 1.34 21.36 -8.72
N MET A 57 0.34 20.53 -9.03
CA MET A 57 -0.30 20.37 -10.34
C MET A 57 -1.71 20.99 -10.39
N LYS A 58 -1.90 22.13 -9.69
CA LYS A 58 -3.23 22.69 -9.45
C LYS A 58 -3.99 23.10 -10.73
N GLU A 59 -3.28 23.30 -11.84
CA GLU A 59 -3.88 23.59 -13.15
C GLU A 59 -4.73 22.44 -13.73
N TYR A 60 -4.62 21.22 -13.18
CA TYR A 60 -5.41 20.07 -13.61
C TYR A 60 -6.48 19.72 -12.58
N ASP A 61 -7.64 20.38 -12.64
CA ASP A 61 -8.73 20.21 -11.66
C ASP A 61 -9.18 18.75 -11.49
N PHE A 62 -9.15 17.96 -12.57
CA PHE A 62 -9.52 16.54 -12.53
C PHE A 62 -8.59 15.70 -11.62
N LEU A 63 -7.37 16.17 -11.33
CA LEU A 63 -6.44 15.52 -10.40
C LEU A 63 -6.96 15.50 -8.96
N MET A 64 -7.91 16.37 -8.60
CA MET A 64 -8.58 16.32 -7.30
C MET A 64 -9.27 14.97 -7.07
N ILE A 65 -9.92 14.42 -8.11
CA ILE A 65 -10.56 13.11 -8.05
C ILE A 65 -9.51 12.01 -7.81
N GLY A 66 -8.41 12.05 -8.57
CA GLY A 66 -7.29 11.12 -8.37
C GLY A 66 -6.72 11.21 -6.95
N THR A 67 -6.60 12.42 -6.41
CA THR A 67 -6.08 12.68 -5.06
C THR A 67 -6.96 12.03 -3.99
N ILE A 68 -8.30 12.11 -4.13
CA ILE A 68 -9.24 11.42 -3.24
C ILE A 68 -8.98 9.91 -3.24
N PHE A 69 -8.79 9.30 -4.41
CA PHE A 69 -8.46 7.87 -4.51
C PHE A 69 -7.12 7.52 -3.85
N GLY A 70 -6.10 8.37 -4.02
CA GLY A 70 -4.80 8.20 -3.37
C GLY A 70 -4.88 8.27 -1.85
N VAL A 71 -5.66 9.21 -1.32
CA VAL A 71 -5.90 9.36 0.12
C VAL A 71 -6.70 8.17 0.67
N LEU A 72 -7.79 7.78 0.01
CA LEU A 72 -8.59 6.63 0.43
C LEU A 72 -7.78 5.33 0.45
N SER A 73 -6.92 5.13 -0.56
CA SER A 73 -5.98 4.01 -0.59
C SER A 73 -5.07 3.99 0.64
N LEU A 74 -4.42 5.11 0.95
CA LEU A 74 -3.52 5.22 2.11
C LEU A 74 -4.28 5.02 3.43
N LEU A 75 -5.48 5.58 3.56
CA LEU A 75 -6.31 5.34 4.74
C LEU A 75 -6.64 3.87 4.92
N LEU A 76 -7.01 3.15 3.86
CA LEU A 76 -7.26 1.70 3.94
C LEU A 76 -6.02 0.93 4.38
N PHE A 77 -4.83 1.25 3.83
CA PHE A 77 -3.57 0.65 4.27
C PHE A 77 -3.28 0.94 5.75
N ILE A 78 -3.51 2.17 6.22
CA ILE A 78 -3.30 2.53 7.63
C ILE A 78 -4.25 1.75 8.54
N PHE A 79 -5.55 1.71 8.20
CA PHE A 79 -6.56 1.03 9.02
C PHE A 79 -6.32 -0.46 9.09
N THR A 80 -6.06 -1.13 7.96
CA THR A 80 -5.79 -2.57 7.99
C THR A 80 -4.57 -2.90 8.83
N MET A 81 -3.45 -2.20 8.62
CA MET A 81 -2.20 -2.46 9.33
C MET A 81 -2.34 -2.21 10.84
N LEU A 82 -3.06 -1.17 11.26
CA LEU A 82 -3.32 -0.91 12.68
C LEU A 82 -4.16 -2.00 13.34
N LEU A 83 -5.22 -2.46 12.67
CA LEU A 83 -6.09 -3.50 13.20
C LEU A 83 -5.37 -4.87 13.25
N GLN A 84 -4.60 -5.20 12.20
CA GLN A 84 -3.73 -6.37 12.16
C GLN A 84 -2.66 -6.31 13.27
N ALA A 85 -2.03 -5.15 13.48
CA ALA A 85 -1.06 -4.95 14.56
C ALA A 85 -1.67 -5.22 15.94
N GLY A 86 -2.86 -4.68 16.20
CA GLY A 86 -3.58 -4.88 17.46
C GLY A 86 -3.94 -6.35 17.68
N HIS A 87 -4.46 -7.03 16.66
CA HIS A 87 -4.82 -8.44 16.73
C HIS A 87 -3.60 -9.33 17.00
N LEU A 88 -2.54 -9.18 16.20
CA LEU A 88 -1.33 -10.00 16.31
C LEU A 88 -0.60 -9.77 17.63
N SER A 89 -0.54 -8.52 18.09
CA SER A 89 0.07 -8.19 19.40
C SER A 89 -0.70 -8.82 20.55
N TYR A 90 -2.02 -8.95 20.43
CA TYR A 90 -2.84 -9.63 21.43
C TYR A 90 -2.68 -11.15 21.33
N SER A 91 -2.75 -11.72 20.12
CA SER A 91 -2.57 -13.15 19.86
C SER A 91 -1.25 -13.65 20.44
N ALA A 92 -0.14 -12.97 20.16
CA ALA A 92 1.19 -13.33 20.67
C ALA A 92 1.28 -13.37 22.21
N LYS A 93 0.49 -12.55 22.92
CA LYS A 93 0.46 -12.51 24.39
C LYS A 93 -0.39 -13.63 25.00
N VAL A 94 -1.38 -14.14 24.27
CA VAL A 94 -2.39 -15.08 24.79
C VAL A 94 -2.19 -16.50 24.27
N GLN A 95 -1.35 -16.70 23.25
CA GLN A 95 -1.03 -17.99 22.62
C GLN A 95 -0.62 -19.11 23.58
N GLY A 96 -0.13 -18.79 24.78
CA GLY A 96 0.19 -19.78 25.82
C GLY A 96 -0.99 -20.62 26.31
N THR A 97 -2.24 -20.26 25.98
CA THR A 97 -3.45 -20.97 26.41
C THR A 97 -4.03 -21.96 25.38
N ASP A 98 -3.96 -21.66 24.08
CA ASP A 98 -4.47 -22.54 23.02
C ASP A 98 -3.90 -22.14 21.63
N LYS A 99 -2.74 -22.71 21.28
CA LYS A 99 -1.97 -22.30 20.10
C LYS A 99 -2.72 -22.49 18.78
N ILE A 100 -3.43 -23.61 18.62
CA ILE A 100 -4.13 -23.95 17.37
C ILE A 100 -5.31 -22.98 17.14
N LEU A 101 -6.04 -22.65 18.21
CA LEU A 101 -7.14 -21.70 18.13
C LEU A 101 -6.68 -20.30 17.72
N TRP A 102 -5.54 -19.85 18.24
CA TRP A 102 -4.98 -18.54 17.89
C TRP A 102 -4.36 -18.50 16.49
N GLU A 103 -3.70 -19.55 16.02
CA GLU A 103 -3.20 -19.65 14.64
C GLU A 103 -4.34 -19.54 13.61
N ASN A 104 -5.46 -20.23 13.83
CA ASN A 104 -6.62 -20.15 12.95
C ASN A 104 -7.28 -18.75 12.95
N ARG A 105 -7.27 -18.06 14.11
CA ARG A 105 -7.80 -16.70 14.23
C ARG A 105 -6.90 -15.68 13.53
N ASP A 106 -5.59 -15.83 13.67
CA ASP A 106 -4.60 -15.01 12.97
C ASP A 106 -4.78 -15.17 11.45
N GLU A 107 -4.94 -16.40 10.95
CA GLU A 107 -5.19 -16.65 9.52
C GLU A 107 -6.48 -16.00 9.03
N TRP A 108 -7.58 -16.14 9.78
CA TRP A 108 -8.86 -15.53 9.42
C TRP A 108 -8.80 -13.99 9.41
N MET A 109 -8.10 -13.38 10.36
CA MET A 109 -7.93 -11.93 10.43
C MET A 109 -7.03 -11.41 9.31
N LEU A 110 -5.88 -12.04 9.09
CA LEU A 110 -4.89 -11.60 8.11
C LEU A 110 -5.31 -11.89 6.68
N ASN A 111 -5.85 -13.06 6.38
CA ASN A 111 -6.20 -13.44 5.00
C ASN A 111 -7.66 -13.13 4.66
N GLY A 112 -8.54 -13.08 5.66
CA GLY A 112 -9.97 -12.85 5.48
C GLY A 112 -10.37 -11.39 5.71
N LEU A 113 -10.69 -11.05 6.95
CA LEU A 113 -11.44 -9.83 7.29
C LEU A 113 -10.67 -8.55 6.97
N LEU A 114 -9.37 -8.50 7.32
CA LEU A 114 -8.63 -7.24 7.34
C LEU A 114 -7.48 -7.17 6.35
N GLY A 115 -6.82 -8.27 5.97
CA GLY A 115 -5.71 -8.17 5.02
C GLY A 115 -6.14 -8.31 3.58
N GLY A 116 -5.97 -9.52 3.02
CA GLY A 116 -5.93 -9.77 1.57
C GLY A 116 -6.88 -8.92 0.71
N LEU A 117 -8.18 -8.93 1.00
CA LEU A 117 -9.16 -8.18 0.19
C LEU A 117 -9.04 -6.65 0.36
N VAL A 118 -8.82 -6.18 1.58
CA VAL A 118 -8.72 -4.75 1.91
C VAL A 118 -7.44 -4.17 1.31
N GLU A 119 -6.32 -4.87 1.44
CA GLU A 119 -5.02 -4.48 0.87
C GLU A 119 -5.07 -4.45 -0.66
N LEU A 120 -5.70 -5.44 -1.30
CA LEU A 120 -5.92 -5.44 -2.74
C LEU A 120 -6.82 -4.28 -3.18
N THR A 121 -7.82 -3.92 -2.37
CA THR A 121 -8.70 -2.77 -2.64
C THR A 121 -7.90 -1.47 -2.55
N ALA A 122 -7.09 -1.32 -1.50
CA ALA A 122 -6.20 -0.17 -1.33
C ALA A 122 -5.22 -0.05 -2.52
N GLY A 123 -4.60 -1.16 -2.95
CA GLY A 123 -3.74 -1.21 -4.12
C GLY A 123 -4.45 -0.81 -5.42
N PHE A 124 -5.69 -1.27 -5.62
CA PHE A 124 -6.50 -0.86 -6.78
C PHE A 124 -6.84 0.64 -6.75
N LEU A 125 -7.26 1.20 -5.60
CA LEU A 125 -7.52 2.64 -5.47
C LEU A 125 -6.26 3.48 -5.71
N LYS A 126 -5.10 3.02 -5.23
CA LYS A 126 -3.80 3.64 -5.56
C LYS A 126 -3.56 3.62 -7.07
N GLY A 127 -3.89 2.51 -7.71
CA GLY A 127 -3.80 2.35 -9.15
C GLY A 127 -4.70 3.30 -9.94
N ILE A 128 -5.92 3.57 -9.46
CA ILE A 128 -6.78 4.61 -10.02
C ILE A 128 -6.08 5.97 -9.92
N TRP A 129 -5.55 6.32 -8.74
CA TRP A 129 -4.80 7.57 -8.56
C TRP A 129 -3.59 7.67 -9.53
N ALA A 130 -2.86 6.57 -9.74
CA ALA A 130 -1.75 6.51 -10.68
C ALA A 130 -2.17 6.83 -12.13
N ILE A 131 -3.38 6.43 -12.56
CA ILE A 131 -3.93 6.78 -13.88
C ILE A 131 -4.07 8.30 -14.01
N PHE A 132 -4.69 8.96 -13.02
CA PHE A 132 -4.84 10.43 -13.01
C PHE A 132 -3.47 11.14 -13.06
N LEU A 133 -2.50 10.67 -12.27
CA LEU A 133 -1.14 11.23 -12.29
C LEU A 133 -0.44 11.02 -13.62
N THR A 134 -0.60 9.85 -14.25
CA THR A 134 0.01 9.54 -15.54
C THR A 134 -0.49 10.49 -16.63
N ILE A 135 -1.80 10.80 -16.63
CA ILE A 135 -2.37 11.79 -17.55
C ILE A 135 -1.74 13.17 -17.28
N CYS A 136 -1.63 13.59 -16.02
CA CYS A 136 -1.02 14.88 -15.68
C CYS A 136 0.47 14.95 -16.08
N PHE A 137 1.24 13.86 -15.89
CA PHE A 137 2.63 13.79 -16.33
C PHE A 137 2.75 13.89 -17.86
N LYS A 138 1.79 13.31 -18.60
CA LYS A 138 1.76 13.44 -20.07
C LYS A 138 1.51 14.88 -20.50
N LEU A 139 0.54 15.54 -19.87
CA LEU A 139 0.16 16.93 -20.19
C LEU A 139 1.25 17.93 -19.83
N ASN A 140 2.05 17.65 -18.80
CA ASN A 140 3.22 18.43 -18.40
C ASN A 140 4.52 18.08 -19.17
N GLU A 141 4.44 17.24 -20.21
CA GLU A 141 5.60 16.79 -21.00
C GLU A 141 6.68 16.04 -20.20
N GLN A 142 6.33 15.52 -19.02
CA GLN A 142 7.24 14.80 -18.14
C GLN A 142 7.37 13.34 -18.53
N THR A 143 8.10 13.12 -19.62
CA THR A 143 8.17 11.82 -20.31
C THR A 143 8.62 10.66 -19.41
N ILE A 144 9.63 10.85 -18.55
CA ILE A 144 10.12 9.78 -17.66
C ILE A 144 9.03 9.34 -16.67
N PHE A 145 8.36 10.29 -16.03
CA PHE A 145 7.31 10.00 -15.04
C PHE A 145 6.05 9.44 -15.68
N PHE A 146 5.73 9.88 -16.91
CA PHE A 146 4.68 9.29 -17.72
C PHE A 146 4.96 7.81 -18.02
N MET A 147 6.17 7.47 -18.47
CA MET A 147 6.55 6.09 -18.77
C MET A 147 6.50 5.19 -17.54
N ILE A 148 6.98 5.69 -16.39
CA ILE A 148 6.84 4.97 -15.11
C ILE A 148 5.36 4.82 -14.74
N GLY A 149 4.58 5.88 -14.88
CA GLY A 149 3.14 5.88 -14.60
C GLY A 149 2.37 4.81 -15.39
N ILE A 150 2.70 4.60 -16.66
CA ILE A 150 2.12 3.51 -17.48
C ILE A 150 2.34 2.14 -16.82
N VAL A 151 3.52 1.87 -16.25
CA VAL A 151 3.81 0.61 -15.55
C VAL A 151 2.86 0.42 -14.37
N TYR A 152 2.61 1.48 -13.59
CA TYR A 152 1.66 1.44 -12.47
C TYR A 152 0.21 1.31 -12.93
N CYS A 153 -0.18 1.91 -14.05
CA CYS A 153 -1.50 1.71 -14.65
C CYS A 153 -1.72 0.24 -15.05
N ILE A 154 -0.69 -0.43 -15.56
CA ILE A 154 -0.74 -1.87 -15.86
C ILE A 154 -0.90 -2.66 -14.56
N LEU A 155 -0.14 -2.34 -13.51
CA LEU A 155 -0.27 -2.96 -12.18
C LEU A 155 -1.68 -2.80 -11.59
N THR A 156 -2.39 -1.71 -11.87
CA THR A 156 -3.80 -1.53 -11.50
C THR A 156 -4.68 -2.65 -12.04
N LEU A 157 -4.45 -3.09 -13.27
CA LEU A 157 -5.19 -4.20 -13.88
C LEU A 157 -4.89 -5.53 -13.17
N PHE A 158 -3.66 -5.73 -12.69
CA PHE A 158 -3.30 -6.89 -11.88
C PHE A 158 -4.03 -6.87 -10.53
N TYR A 159 -4.06 -5.72 -9.84
CA TYR A 159 -4.83 -5.57 -8.60
C TYR A 159 -6.32 -5.84 -8.80
N LEU A 160 -6.91 -5.32 -9.88
CA LEU A 160 -8.31 -5.57 -10.23
C LEU A 160 -8.59 -7.05 -10.50
N ASN A 161 -7.72 -7.71 -11.26
CA ASN A 161 -7.82 -9.15 -11.53
C ASN A 161 -7.75 -9.97 -10.24
N MET A 162 -6.84 -9.62 -9.32
CA MET A 162 -6.70 -10.30 -8.03
C MET A 162 -7.90 -10.06 -7.12
N LEU A 163 -8.48 -8.86 -7.11
CA LEU A 163 -9.73 -8.56 -6.40
C LEU A 163 -10.85 -9.47 -6.89
N PHE A 164 -11.09 -9.53 -8.20
CA PHE A 164 -12.13 -10.40 -8.75
C PHE A 164 -11.86 -11.88 -8.45
N ASN A 165 -10.60 -12.33 -8.55
CA ASN A 165 -10.22 -13.70 -8.23
C ASN A 165 -10.41 -14.06 -6.75
N SER A 166 -10.35 -13.07 -5.85
CA SER A 166 -10.52 -13.25 -4.41
C SER A 166 -11.99 -13.20 -3.99
N SER A 167 -12.83 -12.46 -4.72
CA SER A 167 -14.26 -12.30 -4.41
C SER A 167 -15.18 -13.34 -5.08
N ILE A 168 -14.70 -14.08 -6.10
CA ILE A 168 -15.53 -15.02 -6.86
C ILE A 168 -15.27 -16.47 -6.41
N ASN A 169 -16.31 -17.13 -5.90
CA ASN A 169 -16.25 -18.54 -5.46
C ASN A 169 -15.99 -19.51 -6.63
N LYS A 170 -16.66 -19.33 -7.77
CA LYS A 170 -16.49 -20.17 -8.97
C LYS A 170 -15.59 -19.47 -9.99
N LYS A 171 -14.29 -19.69 -9.86
CA LYS A 171 -13.25 -18.98 -10.63
C LYS A 171 -13.23 -19.39 -12.11
N PRO A 172 -13.48 -18.47 -13.06
CA PRO A 172 -13.22 -18.73 -14.47
C PRO A 172 -11.71 -18.94 -14.70
N LYS A 173 -11.34 -19.78 -15.68
CA LYS A 173 -9.96 -20.25 -15.88
C LYS A 173 -8.95 -19.10 -16.06
N PHE A 174 -9.32 -18.00 -16.70
CA PHE A 174 -8.41 -16.88 -16.97
C PHE A 174 -7.98 -16.10 -15.70
N LEU A 175 -8.81 -16.06 -14.65
CA LEU A 175 -8.49 -15.35 -13.40
C LEU A 175 -7.45 -16.09 -12.52
N LYS A 176 -7.18 -17.37 -12.80
CA LYS A 176 -6.36 -18.22 -11.91
C LYS A 176 -4.84 -18.04 -12.06
N TYR A 177 -4.37 -17.38 -13.10
CA TYR A 177 -2.95 -17.38 -13.47
C TYR A 177 -2.09 -16.33 -12.75
N LEU A 178 -2.71 -15.34 -12.10
CA LEU A 178 -2.00 -14.19 -11.55
C LEU A 178 -2.08 -14.17 -10.03
N LYS A 179 -0.92 -14.27 -9.38
CA LYS A 179 -0.74 -14.10 -7.93
C LYS A 179 0.42 -13.16 -7.67
N LEU A 180 0.17 -12.01 -7.03
CA LEU A 180 1.22 -11.21 -6.39
C LEU A 180 1.43 -11.68 -4.95
N ASN A 181 2.68 -11.67 -4.51
CA ASN A 181 3.07 -11.87 -3.12
C ASN A 181 3.10 -10.51 -2.40
N THR A 182 2.69 -10.47 -1.14
CA THR A 182 2.73 -9.32 -0.24
C THR A 182 4.08 -8.59 -0.23
N VAL A 183 5.21 -9.32 -0.33
CA VAL A 183 6.55 -8.71 -0.43
C VAL A 183 6.68 -7.83 -1.69
N VAL A 184 6.17 -8.31 -2.81
CA VAL A 184 6.21 -7.58 -4.08
C VAL A 184 5.29 -6.36 -4.02
N MET A 185 4.11 -6.48 -3.41
CA MET A 185 3.19 -5.35 -3.20
C MET A 185 3.81 -4.26 -2.33
N ASN A 186 4.47 -4.63 -1.23
CA ASN A 186 5.13 -3.66 -0.35
C ASN A 186 6.32 -2.98 -1.04
N LEU A 187 7.14 -3.73 -1.78
CA LEU A 187 8.22 -3.15 -2.58
C LEU A 187 7.67 -2.18 -3.64
N GLU A 188 6.61 -2.57 -4.33
CA GLU A 188 5.94 -1.75 -5.35
C GLU A 188 5.38 -0.45 -4.76
N ASN A 189 4.78 -0.50 -3.56
CA ASN A 189 4.36 0.70 -2.83
C ASN A 189 5.54 1.63 -2.53
N VAL A 190 6.65 1.11 -2.01
CA VAL A 190 7.82 1.92 -1.66
C VAL A 190 8.42 2.57 -2.90
N VAL A 191 8.59 1.81 -3.98
CA VAL A 191 9.11 2.32 -5.25
C VAL A 191 8.19 3.40 -5.80
N TRP A 192 6.86 3.23 -5.72
CA TRP A 192 5.90 4.22 -6.15
C TRP A 192 6.08 5.55 -5.41
N PHE A 193 6.08 5.51 -4.07
CA PHE A 193 6.23 6.73 -3.27
C PHE A 193 7.62 7.35 -3.42
N ALA A 194 8.68 6.56 -3.59
CA ALA A 194 10.01 7.08 -3.91
C ALA A 194 10.02 7.85 -5.23
N VAL A 195 9.41 7.32 -6.29
CA VAL A 195 9.27 8.01 -7.59
C VAL A 195 8.52 9.34 -7.43
N LEU A 196 7.41 9.33 -6.69
CA LEU A 196 6.63 10.54 -6.43
C LEU A 196 7.40 11.58 -5.61
N LEU A 197 8.22 11.18 -4.65
CA LEU A 197 9.08 12.09 -3.89
C LEU A 197 10.17 12.71 -4.78
N ILE A 198 10.82 11.90 -5.62
CA ILE A 198 11.81 12.40 -6.60
C ILE A 198 11.13 13.43 -7.53
N TRP A 199 9.91 13.15 -7.96
CA TRP A 199 9.12 14.09 -8.75
C TRP A 199 8.80 15.39 -7.99
N LEU A 200 8.39 15.31 -6.72
CA LEU A 200 8.05 16.48 -5.91
C LEU A 200 9.24 17.43 -5.71
N VAL A 201 10.47 16.93 -5.73
CA VAL A 201 11.71 17.74 -5.63
C VAL A 201 12.04 18.48 -6.93
N LYS A 202 11.69 17.92 -8.09
CA LYS A 202 11.97 18.52 -9.41
C LYS A 202 10.95 19.59 -9.77
#